data_AF-A0A671P1U1-F1
#
_entry.id   AF-A0A671P1U1-F1
#
_cell.length_a   1.000
_cell.length_b   1.000
_cell.length_c   1.000
_cell.angle_alpha   90.00
_cell.angle_beta   90.00
_cell.angle_gamma   90.00
#
_symmetry.space_group_name_H-M   'P 1'
#
loop_
_entity.id
_entity.type
_entity.pdbx_description
1 polymer ?
#
loop_
_entity_poly.entity_id
_entity_poly.type
_entity_poly.pdbx_seq_one_letter_code
_entity_poly.pdbx_strand_id
1 'polypeptide(L)'
;KYPFFPFVKSPRCFHVFPILYFTSYQDVFVVEVTVWMSFDGFSFFFLFFFFTSRQKSEVGRPGSKVTQAEDVMHLAVVACGNRLDETLNMVKSALLFSIKKIKFHIFAEENLAEQFEKGFSQWPQTVSSRFHYSIYPITFSVGNADEWKKLFKPCAAQRLFLPVILKDVDSLLYVDTDVLFLRPMDDIWKFLKAFNSTQLAAMAPEHEIPKIGWYSRFARHPFYGVTGVNSGVMLMNLTRIRSTLFRNSMIASGLSWENLLHPLYQKYKNHITWGDQDLLNIIFHYNPECLYIFPCQWNYRPDHCMYGSNCKAAEEEGVSILHGNRGVYHDEKQPTFRVVYDAIREYPFEENLFQSLFYPLQTKFLDTVNTLCGRIPQVFLRQIEKTMRAVYEKKVVRRVRLPRE
;
A
#
# COMPACT_ATOMS: atom_id res chain seq x y z
N LYS A 1 -51.05 -32.75 3.38
CA LYS A 1 -52.19 -32.46 2.48
C LYS A 1 -51.81 -31.25 1.61
N TYR A 2 -51.40 -31.55 0.37
CA TYR A 2 -51.22 -30.73 -0.87
C TYR A 2 -50.45 -29.38 -0.88
N PRO A 3 -49.87 -28.94 -2.03
CA PRO A 3 -49.75 -29.62 -3.33
C PRO A 3 -48.31 -29.74 -3.89
N PHE A 4 -48.17 -30.74 -4.76
CA PHE A 4 -47.13 -30.91 -5.77
C PHE A 4 -47.24 -29.82 -6.87
N PHE A 5 -46.10 -29.33 -7.37
CA PHE A 5 -45.95 -28.77 -8.71
C PHE A 5 -44.86 -29.54 -9.47
N PRO A 6 -45.00 -29.77 -10.79
CA PRO A 6 -44.14 -30.66 -11.55
C PRO A 6 -42.87 -29.94 -12.03
N PHE A 7 -41.71 -30.59 -11.92
CA PHE A 7 -40.47 -30.15 -12.53
C PHE A 7 -40.49 -30.43 -14.05
N VAL A 8 -40.33 -29.37 -14.84
CA VAL A 8 -39.93 -29.46 -16.25
C VAL A 8 -38.46 -29.84 -16.30
N LYS A 9 -38.14 -30.93 -17.02
CA LYS A 9 -36.76 -31.36 -17.30
C LYS A 9 -36.04 -30.33 -18.17
N SER A 10 -34.93 -29.80 -17.68
CA SER A 10 -33.87 -29.16 -18.48
C SER A 10 -32.55 -29.91 -18.23
N PRO A 11 -31.81 -30.35 -19.25
CA PRO A 11 -30.56 -31.07 -19.05
C PRO A 11 -29.42 -30.06 -18.98
N ARG A 12 -29.12 -29.56 -17.77
CA ARG A 12 -27.83 -28.98 -17.30
C ARG A 12 -28.07 -28.27 -15.96
N CYS A 13 -28.20 -29.03 -14.87
CA CYS A 13 -28.20 -28.47 -13.52
C CYS A 13 -26.98 -28.98 -12.74
N PHE A 14 -26.16 -28.04 -12.25
CA PHE A 14 -25.19 -28.29 -11.19
C PHE A 14 -25.95 -28.53 -9.88
N HIS A 15 -25.68 -29.64 -9.21
CA HIS A 15 -26.13 -29.87 -7.84
C HIS A 15 -24.92 -29.94 -6.92
N VAL A 16 -24.75 -28.92 -6.08
CA VAL A 16 -23.74 -28.90 -5.00
C VAL A 16 -24.49 -29.13 -3.70
N PHE A 17 -24.20 -30.25 -3.03
CA PHE A 17 -24.72 -30.55 -1.69
C PHE A 17 -23.57 -30.46 -0.68
N PRO A 18 -23.46 -29.36 0.09
CA PRO A 18 -22.52 -29.32 1.20
C PRO A 18 -23.14 -30.06 2.40
N ILE A 19 -22.44 -31.09 2.87
CA ILE A 19 -22.73 -31.73 4.16
C ILE A 19 -21.65 -31.28 5.14
N LEU A 20 -22.07 -30.67 6.25
CA LEU A 20 -21.21 -30.19 7.33
C LEU A 20 -21.32 -31.13 8.52
N TYR A 21 -20.21 -31.77 8.89
CA TYR A 21 -20.09 -32.51 10.14
C TYR A 21 -19.26 -31.71 11.13
N PHE A 22 -19.78 -31.55 12.35
CA PHE A 22 -19.06 -30.93 13.47
C PHE A 22 -18.74 -32.02 14.48
N THR A 23 -17.46 -32.30 14.67
CA THR A 23 -16.98 -33.17 15.75
C THR A 23 -16.06 -32.39 16.67
N SER A 24 -16.28 -32.53 17.97
CA SER A 24 -15.52 -31.89 19.05
C SER A 24 -14.68 -32.97 19.73
N TYR A 25 -13.36 -32.82 19.73
CA TYR A 25 -12.46 -33.64 20.53
C TYR A 25 -11.34 -32.76 21.09
N GLN A 26 -11.18 -32.75 22.42
CA GLN A 26 -10.07 -32.14 23.16
C GLN A 26 -9.54 -30.81 22.58
N ASP A 27 -10.34 -29.75 22.70
CA ASP A 27 -9.95 -28.35 22.40
C ASP A 27 -9.57 -28.01 20.93
N VAL A 28 -9.84 -28.90 19.98
CA VAL A 28 -9.70 -28.65 18.55
C VAL A 28 -11.07 -28.76 17.87
N PHE A 29 -11.47 -27.70 17.16
CA PHE A 29 -12.64 -27.76 16.27
C PHE A 29 -12.19 -28.20 14.89
N VAL A 30 -12.71 -29.34 14.45
CA VAL A 30 -12.54 -29.84 13.08
C VAL A 30 -13.83 -29.55 12.31
N VAL A 31 -13.71 -28.77 11.24
CA VAL A 31 -14.80 -28.57 10.28
C VAL A 31 -14.49 -29.41 9.06
N GLU A 32 -15.31 -30.42 8.81
CA GLU A 32 -15.24 -31.25 7.62
C GLU A 32 -16.25 -30.74 6.59
N VAL A 33 -15.74 -30.36 5.41
CA VAL A 33 -16.57 -29.94 4.28
C VAL A 33 -16.37 -30.95 3.15
N THR A 34 -17.43 -31.71 2.85
CA THR A 34 -17.46 -32.62 1.70
C THR A 34 -18.20 -31.95 0.55
N VAL A 35 -17.55 -31.87 -0.61
CA VAL A 35 -18.15 -31.33 -1.84
C VAL A 35 -18.28 -32.45 -2.86
N TRP A 36 -19.52 -32.71 -3.31
CA TRP A 36 -19.82 -33.65 -4.38
C TRP A 36 -19.94 -32.93 -5.71
N MET A 37 -19.15 -33.34 -6.70
CA MET A 37 -19.27 -32.86 -8.08
C MET A 37 -19.31 -34.07 -9.04
N SER A 38 -20.27 -34.06 -9.96
CA SER A 38 -20.45 -35.11 -10.97
C SER A 38 -20.46 -34.47 -12.36
N PHE A 39 -19.62 -34.98 -13.26
CA PHE A 39 -19.50 -34.50 -14.64
C PHE A 39 -19.34 -35.69 -15.58
N ASP A 40 -20.22 -35.81 -16.59
CA ASP A 40 -20.17 -36.83 -17.66
C ASP A 40 -19.68 -38.23 -17.23
N GLY A 41 -20.31 -38.78 -16.19
CA GLY A 41 -20.05 -40.14 -15.71
C GLY A 41 -18.84 -40.31 -14.78
N PHE A 42 -18.12 -39.23 -14.44
CA PHE A 42 -17.07 -39.23 -13.42
C PHE A 42 -17.50 -38.45 -12.17
N SER A 43 -17.32 -39.05 -10.99
CA SER A 43 -17.51 -38.39 -9.70
C SER A 43 -16.16 -38.09 -9.05
N PHE A 44 -15.97 -36.83 -8.62
CA PHE A 44 -14.77 -36.39 -7.92
C PHE A 44 -15.07 -36.13 -6.43
N PHE A 45 -14.17 -36.59 -5.56
CA PHE A 45 -14.23 -36.40 -4.11
C PHE A 45 -13.17 -35.41 -3.66
N PHE A 46 -13.58 -34.34 -2.98
CA PHE A 46 -12.67 -33.42 -2.29
C PHE A 46 -13.03 -33.35 -0.81
N LEU A 47 -12.10 -33.77 0.06
CA LEU A 47 -12.16 -33.60 1.51
C LEU A 47 -11.28 -32.41 1.92
N PHE A 48 -11.86 -31.45 2.63
CA PHE A 48 -11.12 -30.34 3.24
C PHE A 48 -11.21 -30.42 4.77
N PHE A 49 -10.04 -30.42 5.43
CA PHE A 49 -9.93 -30.34 6.88
C PHE A 49 -9.47 -28.94 7.31
N PHE A 50 -10.26 -28.27 8.15
CA PHE A 50 -9.88 -27.03 8.80
C PHE A 50 -9.63 -27.25 10.28
N PHE A 51 -8.41 -26.93 10.74
CA PHE A 51 -8.03 -26.99 12.15
C PHE A 51 -8.00 -25.57 12.73
N THR A 52 -8.70 -25.35 13.84
CA THR A 52 -8.57 -24.11 14.62
C THR A 52 -8.19 -24.44 16.06
N SER A 53 -7.09 -23.84 16.54
CA SER A 53 -6.60 -23.99 17.91
C SER A 53 -6.96 -22.74 18.74
N ARG A 54 -7.46 -22.96 19.95
CA ARG A 54 -7.83 -21.90 20.91
C ARG A 54 -6.61 -21.53 21.75
N GLN A 55 -6.02 -20.35 21.53
CA GLN A 55 -5.05 -19.80 22.49
C GLN A 55 -5.78 -19.30 23.75
N LYS A 56 -5.36 -19.80 24.93
CA LYS A 56 -5.81 -19.31 26.24
C LYS A 56 -5.23 -17.92 26.49
N SER A 57 -6.09 -16.93 26.73
CA SER A 57 -5.72 -15.60 27.21
C SER A 57 -5.77 -15.56 28.74
N GLU A 58 -4.65 -15.25 29.39
CA GLU A 58 -4.59 -14.96 30.83
C GLU A 58 -5.27 -13.62 31.15
N VAL A 59 -5.98 -13.60 32.29
CA VAL A 59 -6.77 -12.45 32.76
C VAL A 59 -5.88 -11.52 33.59
N GLY A 60 -5.65 -10.30 33.11
CA GLY A 60 -5.01 -9.20 33.84
C GLY A 60 -6.02 -8.22 34.46
N ARG A 61 -5.72 -7.72 35.67
CA ARG A 61 -6.51 -6.79 36.51
C ARG A 61 -6.84 -5.42 35.85
N PRO A 62 -7.89 -4.70 36.30
CA PRO A 62 -8.37 -3.48 35.65
C PRO A 62 -7.48 -2.27 36.01
N GLY A 63 -6.70 -1.78 35.04
CA GLY A 63 -6.01 -0.50 35.10
C GLY A 63 -6.81 0.60 34.39
N SER A 64 -6.89 1.77 35.05
CA SER A 64 -7.22 3.11 34.55
C SER A 64 -7.67 3.24 33.08
N LYS A 65 -8.91 3.72 32.87
CA LYS A 65 -9.40 4.19 31.56
C LYS A 65 -8.67 5.46 31.14
N VAL A 66 -7.43 5.31 30.67
CA VAL A 66 -6.88 6.24 29.68
C VAL A 66 -7.64 5.95 28.40
N THR A 67 -8.49 6.87 27.95
CA THR A 67 -9.01 6.87 26.59
C THR A 67 -7.81 6.86 25.65
N GLN A 68 -7.44 5.67 25.13
CA GLN A 68 -6.51 5.55 24.01
C GLN A 68 -7.09 6.45 22.91
N ALA A 69 -6.34 7.47 22.50
CA ALA A 69 -6.61 8.15 21.24
C ALA A 69 -6.80 7.07 20.18
N GLU A 70 -7.89 7.14 19.40
CA GLU A 70 -8.09 6.21 18.28
C GLU A 70 -6.78 6.16 17.48
N ASP A 71 -6.18 4.98 17.33
CA ASP A 71 -4.93 4.74 16.59
C ASP A 71 -5.22 4.89 15.08
N VAL A 72 -5.41 6.15 14.65
CA VAL A 72 -5.67 6.56 13.27
C VAL A 72 -4.36 6.55 12.49
N MET A 73 -4.36 5.91 11.32
CA MET A 73 -3.20 5.92 10.43
C MET A 73 -3.23 7.19 9.58
N HIS A 74 -2.10 7.88 9.46
CA HIS A 74 -2.00 9.08 8.64
C HIS A 74 -1.33 8.75 7.32
N LEU A 75 -1.97 9.10 6.21
CA LEU A 75 -1.43 8.94 4.86
C LEU A 75 -1.33 10.32 4.20
N ALA A 76 -0.18 10.66 3.63
CA ALA A 76 0.02 11.91 2.90
C ALA A 76 0.29 11.66 1.42
N VAL A 77 -0.22 12.54 0.58
CA VAL A 77 -0.02 12.52 -0.88
C VAL A 77 0.06 13.96 -1.40
N VAL A 78 0.82 14.15 -2.48
CA VAL A 78 0.93 15.44 -3.18
C VAL A 78 0.46 15.27 -4.61
N ALA A 79 -0.52 16.07 -5.04
CA ALA A 79 -1.13 16.00 -6.36
C ALA A 79 -1.11 17.36 -7.06
N CYS A 80 -0.47 17.43 -8.24
CA CYS A 80 -0.43 18.62 -9.10
C CYS A 80 -0.69 18.24 -10.55
N GLY A 81 -1.29 19.14 -11.34
CA GLY A 81 -1.70 18.86 -12.71
C GLY A 81 -2.74 17.73 -12.81
N ASN A 82 -2.56 16.79 -13.74
CA ASN A 82 -3.57 15.77 -14.08
C ASN A 82 -3.53 14.54 -13.16
N ARG A 83 -3.39 14.73 -11.85
CA ARG A 83 -3.16 13.65 -10.87
C ARG A 83 -4.39 13.27 -10.05
N LEU A 84 -5.57 13.78 -10.42
CA LEU A 84 -6.84 13.49 -9.74
C LEU A 84 -7.16 12.00 -9.72
N ASP A 85 -7.26 11.36 -10.89
CA ASP A 85 -7.71 9.97 -11.03
C ASP A 85 -6.75 8.99 -10.35
N GLU A 86 -5.44 9.21 -10.52
CA GLU A 86 -4.42 8.40 -9.84
C GLU A 86 -4.56 8.48 -8.32
N THR A 87 -4.73 9.71 -7.80
CA THR A 87 -4.86 9.93 -6.36
C THR A 87 -6.15 9.30 -5.82
N LEU A 88 -7.28 9.44 -6.52
CA LEU A 88 -8.54 8.79 -6.13
C LEU A 88 -8.39 7.25 -6.14
N ASN A 89 -7.70 6.69 -7.12
CA ASN A 89 -7.43 5.26 -7.19
C ASN A 89 -6.48 4.77 -6.08
N MET A 90 -5.46 5.57 -5.74
CA MET A 90 -4.57 5.33 -4.60
C MET A 90 -5.35 5.28 -3.29
N VAL A 91 -6.18 6.30 -3.01
CA VAL A 91 -7.04 6.35 -1.82
C VAL A 91 -7.98 5.15 -1.77
N LYS A 92 -8.62 4.82 -2.90
CA LYS A 92 -9.47 3.64 -3.03
C LYS A 92 -8.74 2.35 -2.68
N SER A 93 -7.56 2.11 -3.25
CA SER A 93 -6.75 0.92 -2.96
C SER A 93 -6.37 0.80 -1.48
N ALA A 94 -6.03 1.92 -0.83
CA ALA A 94 -5.73 1.96 0.60
C ALA A 94 -6.95 1.56 1.45
N LEU A 95 -8.15 1.98 1.06
CA LEU A 95 -9.39 1.71 1.79
C LEU A 95 -9.96 0.31 1.58
N LEU A 96 -9.73 -0.31 0.42
CA LEU A 96 -10.23 -1.66 0.11
C LEU A 96 -9.76 -2.69 1.13
N PHE A 97 -8.52 -2.56 1.58
CA PHE A 97 -7.83 -3.60 2.35
C PHE A 97 -7.53 -3.20 3.80
N SER A 98 -7.39 -1.91 4.09
CA SER A 98 -7.06 -1.46 5.44
C SER A 98 -8.18 -1.76 6.43
N ILE A 99 -7.82 -1.95 7.69
CA ILE A 99 -8.74 -2.29 8.78
C ILE A 99 -9.00 -1.06 9.63
N LYS A 100 -7.93 -0.37 10.05
CA LYS A 100 -8.00 0.89 10.79
C LYS A 100 -8.48 2.04 9.92
N LYS A 101 -9.01 3.07 10.57
CA LYS A 101 -9.35 4.34 9.91
C LYS A 101 -8.07 5.03 9.43
N ILE A 102 -8.18 5.68 8.27
CA ILE A 102 -7.08 6.46 7.68
C ILE A 102 -7.47 7.93 7.67
N LYS A 103 -6.55 8.81 8.08
CA LYS A 103 -6.64 10.24 7.81
C LYS A 103 -5.73 10.58 6.64
N PHE A 104 -6.32 11.07 5.55
CA PHE A 104 -5.59 11.50 4.36
C PHE A 104 -5.22 12.97 4.46
N HIS A 105 -3.95 13.29 4.23
CA HIS A 105 -3.41 14.63 4.10
C HIS A 105 -3.04 14.87 2.63
N ILE A 106 -3.91 15.59 1.91
CA ILE A 106 -3.80 15.78 0.47
C ILE A 106 -3.25 17.17 0.22
N PHE A 107 -2.03 17.28 -0.31
CA PHE A 107 -1.46 18.55 -0.73
C PHE A 107 -1.71 18.74 -2.21
N ALA A 108 -2.46 19.77 -2.59
CA ALA A 108 -2.90 19.94 -3.98
C ALA A 108 -2.96 21.39 -4.43
N GLU A 109 -2.97 21.58 -5.76
CA GLU A 109 -3.33 22.87 -6.37
C GLU A 109 -4.83 23.16 -6.14
N GLU A 110 -5.18 24.45 -6.08
CA GLU A 110 -6.52 24.92 -5.71
C GLU A 110 -7.62 24.30 -6.59
N ASN A 111 -7.38 24.21 -7.90
CA ASN A 111 -8.32 23.60 -8.85
C ASN A 111 -8.57 22.10 -8.61
N LEU A 112 -7.64 21.38 -7.97
CA LEU A 112 -7.80 19.96 -7.65
C LEU A 112 -8.55 19.76 -6.32
N ALA A 113 -8.50 20.73 -5.41
CA ALA A 113 -9.13 20.61 -4.09
C ALA A 113 -10.65 20.33 -4.21
N GLU A 114 -11.36 21.15 -4.98
CA GLU A 114 -12.81 20.98 -5.22
C GLU A 114 -13.11 19.66 -5.95
N GLN A 115 -12.23 19.24 -6.86
CA GLN A 115 -12.40 17.98 -7.60
C GLN A 115 -12.24 16.76 -6.68
N PHE A 116 -11.33 16.82 -5.70
CA PHE A 116 -11.20 15.77 -4.69
C PHE A 116 -12.44 15.68 -3.80
N GLU A 117 -12.94 16.82 -3.31
CA GLU A 117 -14.17 16.86 -2.50
C GLU A 117 -15.37 16.27 -3.27
N LYS A 118 -15.52 16.66 -4.53
CA LYS A 118 -16.53 16.08 -5.42
C LYS A 118 -16.33 14.58 -5.60
N GLY A 119 -15.10 14.11 -5.82
CA GLY A 119 -14.79 12.68 -5.94
C GLY A 119 -15.15 11.88 -4.68
N PHE A 120 -14.78 12.38 -3.50
CA PHE A 120 -15.07 11.70 -2.23
C PHE A 120 -16.55 11.73 -1.84
N SER A 121 -17.27 12.82 -2.14
CA SER A 121 -18.71 12.92 -1.88
C SER A 121 -19.57 11.92 -2.69
N GLN A 122 -19.03 11.38 -3.78
CA GLN A 122 -19.68 10.34 -4.58
C GLN A 122 -19.53 8.93 -4.00
N TRP A 123 -18.68 8.73 -2.99
CA TRP A 123 -18.43 7.42 -2.42
C TRP A 123 -19.53 7.01 -1.41
N PRO A 124 -19.88 5.72 -1.31
CA PRO A 124 -20.90 5.26 -0.38
C PRO A 124 -20.58 5.61 1.08
N GLN A 125 -21.61 5.88 1.89
CA GLN A 125 -21.45 6.28 3.29
C GLN A 125 -20.67 5.25 4.14
N THR A 126 -20.80 3.97 3.80
CA THR A 126 -20.04 2.86 4.41
C THR A 126 -18.54 2.94 4.17
N VAL A 127 -18.10 3.59 3.10
CA VAL A 127 -16.70 3.89 2.78
C VAL A 127 -16.30 5.22 3.41
N SER A 128 -17.12 6.26 3.23
CA SER A 128 -16.85 7.62 3.73
C SER A 128 -16.68 7.69 5.25
N SER A 129 -17.37 6.82 6.01
CA SER A 129 -17.20 6.70 7.46
C SER A 129 -15.87 6.05 7.91
N ARG A 130 -15.09 5.48 6.98
CA ARG A 130 -13.83 4.78 7.28
C ARG A 130 -12.60 5.66 7.17
N PHE A 131 -12.75 6.89 6.68
CA PHE A 131 -11.64 7.82 6.55
C PHE A 131 -12.03 9.26 6.84
N HIS A 132 -11.01 10.06 7.13
CA HIS A 132 -11.11 11.51 7.13
C HIS A 132 -10.09 12.03 6.14
N TYR A 133 -10.30 13.24 5.62
CA TYR A 133 -9.30 13.89 4.78
C TYR A 133 -9.17 15.37 5.15
N SER A 134 -8.02 15.93 4.82
CA SER A 134 -7.73 17.36 4.90
C SER A 134 -6.94 17.73 3.65
N ILE A 135 -7.39 18.76 2.94
CA ILE A 135 -6.73 19.26 1.74
C ILE A 135 -5.95 20.51 2.11
N TYR A 136 -4.68 20.56 1.69
CA TYR A 136 -3.75 21.63 1.97
C TYR A 136 -3.25 22.23 0.66
N PRO A 137 -3.03 23.55 0.58
CA PRO A 137 -2.36 24.16 -0.55
C PRO A 137 -0.89 23.72 -0.62
N ILE A 138 -0.34 23.66 -1.83
CA ILE A 138 1.10 23.50 -2.04
C ILE A 138 1.84 24.70 -1.43
N THR A 139 2.76 24.44 -0.50
CA THR A 139 3.47 25.46 0.26
C THR A 139 4.88 25.00 0.60
N PHE A 140 5.85 25.91 0.41
CA PHE A 140 7.27 25.70 0.70
C PHE A 140 7.73 26.75 1.72
N SER A 141 8.20 26.33 2.90
CA SER A 141 8.50 27.24 4.01
C SER A 141 9.84 27.97 3.88
N VAL A 142 10.75 27.47 3.03
CA VAL A 142 12.09 28.03 2.84
C VAL A 142 12.46 28.08 1.36
N GLY A 143 13.29 29.05 0.96
CA GLY A 143 13.77 29.19 -0.41
C GLY A 143 12.72 29.68 -1.40
N ASN A 144 12.99 29.51 -2.70
CA ASN A 144 12.08 29.95 -3.76
C ASN A 144 11.05 28.85 -4.07
N ALA A 145 9.76 29.18 -3.93
CA ALA A 145 8.66 28.25 -4.15
C ALA A 145 8.59 27.69 -5.58
N ASP A 146 8.91 28.50 -6.60
CA ASP A 146 8.89 28.07 -8.00
C ASP A 146 10.03 27.09 -8.31
N GLU A 147 11.20 27.29 -7.70
CA GLU A 147 12.32 26.35 -7.81
C GLU A 147 11.93 24.99 -7.21
N TRP A 148 11.36 24.98 -6.00
CA TRP A 148 10.90 23.74 -5.37
C TRP A 148 9.79 23.06 -6.15
N LYS A 149 8.83 23.83 -6.67
CA LYS A 149 7.73 23.30 -7.48
C LYS A 149 8.22 22.61 -8.75
N LYS A 150 9.32 23.09 -9.34
CA LYS A 150 9.90 22.59 -10.60
C LYS A 150 11.12 21.67 -10.40
N LEU A 151 11.45 21.30 -9.17
CA LEU A 151 12.66 20.57 -8.83
C LEU A 151 12.79 19.20 -9.57
N PHE A 152 11.67 18.49 -9.75
CA PHE A 152 11.62 17.25 -10.52
C PHE A 152 10.27 17.08 -11.22
N LYS A 153 9.32 16.39 -10.59
CA LYS A 153 7.90 16.44 -10.99
C LYS A 153 7.21 17.60 -10.29
N PRO A 154 6.20 18.23 -10.92
CA PRO A 154 5.47 19.33 -10.31
C PRO A 154 5.07 18.99 -8.86
N CYS A 155 5.52 19.83 -7.94
CA CYS A 155 5.21 19.74 -6.50
C CYS A 155 5.80 18.54 -5.75
N ALA A 156 6.55 17.63 -6.38
CA ALA A 156 7.12 16.44 -5.71
C ALA A 156 7.93 16.79 -4.45
N ALA A 157 8.63 17.93 -4.48
CA ALA A 157 9.40 18.43 -3.35
C ALA A 157 8.56 18.76 -2.10
N GLN A 158 7.24 18.92 -2.22
CA GLN A 158 6.34 19.18 -1.08
C GLN A 158 6.47 18.13 0.03
N ARG A 159 6.83 16.88 -0.32
CA ARG A 159 7.05 15.80 0.66
C ARG A 159 8.14 16.15 1.68
N LEU A 160 9.14 16.94 1.29
CA LEU A 160 10.21 17.40 2.17
C LEU A 160 9.71 18.36 3.25
N PHE A 161 8.57 19.02 3.04
CA PHE A 161 8.04 20.06 3.93
C PHE A 161 6.95 19.53 4.87
N LEU A 162 6.53 18.27 4.72
CA LEU A 162 5.53 17.65 5.60
C LEU A 162 5.87 17.75 7.10
N PRO A 163 7.14 17.52 7.55
CA PRO A 163 7.48 17.63 8.96
C PRO A 163 7.25 19.04 9.54
N VAL A 164 7.39 20.07 8.71
CA VAL A 164 7.27 21.49 9.09
C VAL A 164 5.80 21.94 9.12
N ILE A 165 5.01 21.46 8.16
CA ILE A 165 3.61 21.87 7.98
C ILE A 165 2.69 21.09 8.93
N LEU A 166 2.86 19.77 9.03
CA LEU A 166 2.00 18.90 9.84
C LEU A 166 2.52 18.80 11.29
N LYS A 167 2.43 19.92 12.02
CA LYS A 167 2.95 20.05 13.40
C LYS A 167 2.23 19.13 14.40
N ASP A 168 0.94 18.89 14.19
CA ASP A 168 0.10 18.06 15.08
C ASP A 168 0.05 16.58 14.67
N VAL A 169 0.89 16.16 13.72
CA VAL A 169 0.98 14.77 13.26
C VAL A 169 2.31 14.20 13.71
N ASP A 170 2.28 13.10 14.46
CA ASP A 170 3.48 12.44 14.98
C ASP A 170 4.18 11.57 13.94
N SER A 171 3.40 10.85 13.14
CA SER A 171 3.90 9.95 12.12
C SER A 171 2.92 9.87 10.97
N LEU A 172 3.41 9.61 9.77
CA LEU A 172 2.60 9.40 8.57
C LEU A 172 3.29 8.49 7.57
N LEU A 173 2.53 7.94 6.63
CA LEU A 173 3.04 7.31 5.42
C LEU A 173 2.83 8.28 4.26
N TYR A 174 3.91 8.76 3.66
CA TYR A 174 3.85 9.46 2.39
C TYR A 174 3.87 8.45 1.24
N VAL A 175 3.04 8.68 0.22
CA VAL A 175 3.09 7.94 -1.05
C VAL A 175 2.94 8.85 -2.26
N ASP A 176 3.53 8.46 -3.39
CA ASP A 176 3.27 9.09 -4.69
C ASP A 176 1.85 8.75 -5.21
N THR A 177 1.34 9.55 -6.16
CA THR A 177 -0.05 9.42 -6.66
C THR A 177 -0.30 8.11 -7.42
N ASP A 178 0.74 7.55 -8.03
CA ASP A 178 0.74 6.31 -8.79
C ASP A 178 1.06 5.06 -7.93
N VAL A 179 0.86 5.17 -6.61
CA VAL A 179 0.98 4.05 -5.67
C VAL A 179 -0.37 3.37 -5.46
N LEU A 180 -0.39 2.04 -5.44
CA LEU A 180 -1.55 1.20 -5.14
C LEU A 180 -1.24 0.22 -4.01
N PHE A 181 -2.13 0.12 -3.03
CA PHE A 181 -2.03 -0.84 -1.93
C PHE A 181 -2.67 -2.17 -2.34
N LEU A 182 -1.88 -3.25 -2.33
CA LEU A 182 -2.35 -4.62 -2.59
C LEU A 182 -2.44 -5.46 -1.29
N ARG A 183 -2.05 -4.83 -0.18
CA ARG A 183 -2.03 -5.34 1.19
C ARG A 183 -2.52 -4.22 2.14
N PRO A 184 -3.13 -4.53 3.29
CA PRO A 184 -3.60 -3.51 4.23
C PRO A 184 -2.48 -2.55 4.64
N MET A 185 -2.78 -1.23 4.67
CA MET A 185 -1.84 -0.20 5.14
C MET A 185 -1.44 -0.42 6.61
N ASP A 186 -2.29 -1.09 7.39
CA ASP A 186 -2.00 -1.52 8.76
C ASP A 186 -0.65 -2.22 8.90
N ASP A 187 -0.22 -2.97 7.89
CA ASP A 187 0.99 -3.76 7.97
C ASP A 187 2.27 -2.95 7.73
N ILE A 188 2.27 -1.97 6.82
CA ILE A 188 3.41 -1.04 6.69
C ILE A 188 3.45 -0.08 7.90
N TRP A 189 2.29 0.31 8.44
CA TRP A 189 2.20 1.16 9.62
C TRP A 189 2.87 0.53 10.86
N LYS A 190 2.84 -0.80 10.97
CA LYS A 190 3.51 -1.53 12.07
C LYS A 190 5.02 -1.33 12.11
N PHE A 191 5.67 -0.96 10.99
CA PHE A 191 7.11 -0.69 11.00
C PHE A 191 7.49 0.49 11.91
N LEU A 192 6.58 1.44 12.18
CA LEU A 192 6.83 2.51 13.17
C LEU A 192 7.20 1.95 14.55
N LYS A 193 6.61 0.80 14.93
CA LYS A 193 6.91 0.13 16.21
C LYS A 193 8.21 -0.68 16.16
N ALA A 194 8.72 -0.96 14.97
CA ALA A 194 9.98 -1.66 14.76
C ALA A 194 11.19 -0.69 14.68
N PHE A 195 10.95 0.62 14.62
CA PHE A 195 12.03 1.60 14.63
C PHE A 195 12.83 1.51 15.93
N ASN A 196 14.15 1.42 15.80
CA ASN A 196 15.05 1.58 16.93
C ASN A 196 15.04 3.05 17.43
N SER A 197 15.91 3.40 18.38
CA SER A 197 15.94 4.75 18.97
C SER A 197 16.38 5.85 18.00
N THR A 198 17.11 5.54 16.92
CA THR A 198 17.65 6.52 15.96
C THR A 198 16.81 6.63 14.70
N GLN A 199 16.09 5.58 14.31
CA GLN A 199 15.30 5.53 13.09
C GLN A 199 14.10 6.47 13.15
N LEU A 200 13.93 7.27 12.11
CA LEU A 200 12.89 8.29 11.99
C LEU A 200 12.14 8.23 10.66
N ALA A 201 12.63 7.43 9.71
CA ALA A 201 11.97 7.18 8.44
C ALA A 201 12.19 5.73 8.00
N ALA A 202 11.33 5.24 7.11
CA ALA A 202 11.55 4.00 6.40
C ALA A 202 11.21 4.11 4.92
N MET A 203 12.06 3.48 4.10
CA MET A 203 12.00 3.51 2.63
C MET A 203 12.49 2.18 2.05
N ALA A 204 12.17 1.90 0.79
CA ALA A 204 12.76 0.79 0.04
C ALA A 204 14.03 1.23 -0.69
N PRO A 205 14.97 0.30 -0.98
CA PRO A 205 16.04 0.55 -1.92
C PRO A 205 15.49 1.02 -3.27
N GLU A 206 16.21 1.92 -3.94
CA GLU A 206 15.86 2.32 -5.30
C GLU A 206 16.10 1.14 -6.26
N HIS A 207 17.16 0.35 -6.05
CA HIS A 207 17.38 -0.90 -6.78
C HIS A 207 17.88 -2.00 -5.83
N GLU A 208 17.57 -3.24 -6.17
CA GLU A 208 18.07 -4.43 -5.45
C GLU A 208 19.50 -4.81 -5.89
N ILE A 209 19.89 -4.47 -7.12
CA ILE A 209 21.17 -4.88 -7.72
C ILE A 209 22.00 -3.63 -8.08
N PRO A 210 23.16 -3.38 -7.42
CA PRO A 210 24.00 -2.21 -7.69
C PRO A 210 24.48 -2.12 -9.14
N LYS A 211 24.76 -3.24 -9.80
CA LYS A 211 25.28 -3.26 -11.18
C LYS A 211 24.32 -2.69 -12.22
N ILE A 212 23.02 -2.64 -11.92
CA ILE A 212 21.99 -2.08 -12.81
C ILE A 212 21.35 -0.82 -12.23
N GLY A 213 21.62 -0.50 -10.96
CA GLY A 213 21.05 0.66 -10.28
C GLY A 213 21.57 1.99 -10.80
N TRP A 214 20.70 2.99 -10.82
CA TRP A 214 21.07 4.33 -11.30
C TRP A 214 22.06 5.02 -10.36
N TYR A 215 21.81 5.00 -9.04
CA TYR A 215 22.67 5.66 -8.05
C TYR A 215 24.11 5.17 -8.11
N SER A 216 24.30 3.85 -8.04
CA SER A 216 25.60 3.18 -8.10
C SER A 216 26.38 3.43 -9.40
N ARG A 217 25.70 3.73 -10.51
CA ARG A 217 26.33 3.88 -11.84
C ARG A 217 26.54 5.33 -12.26
N PHE A 218 25.62 6.22 -11.87
CA PHE A 218 25.50 7.53 -12.49
C PHE A 218 25.43 8.69 -11.49
N ALA A 219 25.09 8.45 -10.22
CA ALA A 219 24.98 9.56 -9.27
C ALA A 219 26.34 10.21 -9.04
N ARG A 220 26.36 11.54 -9.12
CA ARG A 220 27.54 12.39 -8.87
C ARG A 220 27.44 13.15 -7.55
N HIS A 221 26.59 12.66 -6.66
CA HIS A 221 26.36 13.20 -5.33
C HIS A 221 26.28 12.04 -4.33
N PRO A 222 26.45 12.30 -3.02
CA PRO A 222 26.28 11.27 -2.01
C PRO A 222 24.87 10.67 -2.04
N PHE A 223 24.75 9.38 -1.77
CA PHE A 223 23.46 8.69 -1.68
C PHE A 223 23.50 7.60 -0.60
N TYR A 224 22.33 7.16 -0.14
CA TYR A 224 22.22 6.19 0.93
C TYR A 224 22.64 4.78 0.48
N GLY A 225 23.43 4.10 1.30
CA GLY A 225 23.83 2.72 1.04
C GLY A 225 24.55 2.54 -0.30
N VAL A 226 24.25 1.44 -0.99
CA VAL A 226 24.92 1.06 -2.25
C VAL A 226 24.06 1.29 -3.49
N THR A 227 22.75 1.43 -3.33
CA THR A 227 21.78 1.57 -4.43
C THR A 227 20.88 2.78 -4.29
N GLY A 228 21.03 3.59 -3.24
CA GLY A 228 20.10 4.64 -2.87
C GLY A 228 18.72 4.11 -2.46
N VAL A 229 17.81 5.02 -2.15
CA VAL A 229 16.42 4.73 -1.75
C VAL A 229 15.42 5.46 -2.63
N ASN A 230 14.25 4.85 -2.82
CA ASN A 230 13.16 5.45 -3.58
C ASN A 230 12.18 6.19 -2.67
N SER A 231 11.81 7.42 -3.03
CA SER A 231 10.96 8.28 -2.20
C SER A 231 9.46 8.12 -2.40
N GLY A 232 9.02 7.27 -3.34
CA GLY A 232 7.60 7.11 -3.66
C GLY A 232 6.77 6.41 -2.59
N VAL A 233 7.40 5.73 -1.64
CA VAL A 233 6.77 5.22 -0.42
C VAL A 233 7.71 5.50 0.74
N MET A 234 7.30 6.36 1.67
CA MET A 234 8.12 6.81 2.79
C MET A 234 7.31 6.86 4.07
N LEU A 235 7.61 5.97 5.00
CA LEU A 235 7.04 6.01 6.35
C LEU A 235 7.88 6.98 7.19
N MET A 236 7.24 7.92 7.88
CA MET A 236 7.91 9.04 8.54
C MET A 236 7.44 9.17 9.98
N ASN A 237 8.38 9.28 10.92
CA ASN A 237 8.12 9.78 12.26
C ASN A 237 8.47 11.27 12.28
N LEU A 238 7.45 12.11 12.06
CA LEU A 238 7.63 13.56 11.94
C LEU A 238 8.14 14.19 13.23
N THR A 239 7.72 13.66 14.39
CA THR A 239 8.19 14.16 15.69
C THR A 239 9.70 13.96 15.84
N ARG A 240 10.23 12.79 15.49
CA ARG A 240 11.68 12.54 15.49
C ARG A 240 12.40 13.37 14.43
N ILE A 241 11.83 13.53 13.23
CA ILE A 241 12.42 14.38 12.18
C ILE A 241 12.57 15.82 12.68
N ARG A 242 11.53 16.38 13.29
CA ARG A 242 11.56 17.75 13.85
C ARG A 242 12.59 17.92 14.96
N SER A 243 12.80 16.90 15.80
CA SER A 243 13.71 16.98 16.95
C SER A 243 15.16 16.60 16.64
N THR A 244 15.47 16.16 15.42
CA THR A 244 16.81 15.67 15.05
C THR A 244 17.66 16.77 14.43
N LEU A 245 18.94 16.84 14.85
CA LEU A 245 19.98 17.59 14.15
C LEU A 245 20.70 16.66 13.19
N PHE A 246 20.57 16.94 11.90
CA PHE A 246 21.10 16.13 10.82
C PHE A 246 22.55 16.51 10.51
N ARG A 247 23.42 15.52 10.51
CA ARG A 247 24.79 15.62 10.02
C ARG A 247 24.78 15.96 8.53
N ASN A 248 25.72 16.79 8.11
CA ASN A 248 25.86 17.22 6.73
C ASN A 248 27.30 17.68 6.47
N SER A 249 27.66 17.89 5.20
CA SER A 249 29.01 18.30 4.79
C SER A 249 29.20 19.82 4.71
N MET A 250 28.29 20.62 5.26
CA MET A 250 28.35 22.08 5.23
C MET A 250 28.63 22.66 6.62
N ILE A 251 28.00 22.11 7.66
CA ILE A 251 28.06 22.60 9.05
C ILE A 251 28.29 21.42 9.99
N ALA A 252 29.41 21.44 10.72
CA ALA A 252 29.87 20.35 11.58
C ALA A 252 28.92 20.06 12.75
N SER A 253 28.21 21.07 13.28
CA SER A 253 27.25 20.91 14.38
C SER A 253 25.92 20.27 13.96
N GLY A 254 25.71 20.01 12.66
CA GLY A 254 24.43 19.59 12.12
C GLY A 254 23.41 20.73 11.99
N LEU A 255 22.29 20.43 11.33
CA LEU A 255 21.18 21.36 11.09
C LEU A 255 19.85 20.65 11.36
N SER A 256 18.84 21.40 11.83
CA SER A 256 17.46 20.89 11.84
C SER A 256 16.98 20.62 10.41
N TRP A 257 15.94 19.78 10.27
CA TRP A 257 15.40 19.40 8.96
C TRP A 257 15.12 20.62 8.06
N GLU A 258 14.35 21.60 8.55
CA GLU A 258 13.98 22.81 7.80
C GLU A 258 15.20 23.64 7.38
N ASN A 259 16.13 23.86 8.31
CA ASN A 259 17.33 24.66 8.06
C ASN A 259 18.32 23.96 7.12
N LEU A 260 18.23 22.63 6.96
CA LEU A 260 19.08 21.86 6.07
C LEU A 260 18.64 21.93 4.60
N LEU A 261 17.34 21.98 4.32
CA LEU A 261 16.80 21.77 2.97
C LEU A 261 17.36 22.76 1.93
N HIS A 262 17.27 24.07 2.21
CA HIS A 262 17.67 25.08 1.24
C HIS A 262 19.20 25.13 0.99
N PRO A 263 20.07 25.14 2.03
CA PRO A 263 21.51 25.04 1.82
C PRO A 263 21.93 23.78 1.07
N LEU A 264 21.30 22.64 1.40
CA LEU A 264 21.59 21.37 0.73
C LEU A 264 21.21 21.41 -0.74
N TYR A 265 20.02 21.93 -1.05
CA TYR A 265 19.60 22.16 -2.43
C TYR A 265 20.57 23.07 -3.18
N GLN A 266 20.95 24.23 -2.62
CA GLN A 266 21.90 25.14 -3.30
C GLN A 266 23.24 24.49 -3.59
N LYS A 267 23.75 23.64 -2.69
CA LYS A 267 25.00 22.90 -2.88
C LYS A 267 24.91 21.87 -4.01
N TYR A 268 23.79 21.19 -4.15
CA TYR A 268 23.67 20.02 -5.04
C TYR A 268 22.78 20.24 -6.27
N LYS A 269 22.15 21.41 -6.45
CA LYS A 269 21.18 21.68 -7.54
C LYS A 269 21.68 21.36 -8.96
N ASN A 270 23.00 21.43 -9.19
CA ASN A 270 23.61 21.12 -10.50
C ASN A 270 24.00 19.64 -10.67
N HIS A 271 23.81 18.81 -9.63
CA HIS A 271 24.21 17.39 -9.61
C HIS A 271 23.05 16.43 -9.34
N ILE A 272 21.94 16.93 -8.78
CA ILE A 272 20.72 16.13 -8.55
C ILE A 272 19.93 15.97 -9.84
N THR A 273 19.53 14.74 -10.14
CA THR A 273 18.74 14.37 -11.34
C THR A 273 17.30 14.06 -10.98
N TRP A 274 17.07 13.51 -9.79
CA TRP A 274 15.75 13.15 -9.25
C TRP A 274 15.30 14.08 -8.14
N GLY A 275 15.92 15.26 -8.05
CA GLY A 275 15.43 16.37 -7.26
C GLY A 275 15.29 16.06 -5.77
N ASP A 276 14.05 16.03 -5.30
CA ASP A 276 13.69 15.79 -3.90
C ASP A 276 14.12 14.40 -3.40
N GLN A 277 14.09 13.37 -4.25
CA GLN A 277 14.60 12.05 -3.88
C GLN A 277 16.10 12.06 -3.63
N ASP A 278 16.85 12.82 -4.42
CA ASP A 278 18.31 12.93 -4.27
C ASP A 278 18.66 13.67 -3.00
N LEU A 279 17.90 14.71 -2.63
CA LEU A 279 18.08 15.39 -1.35
C LEU A 279 17.88 14.43 -0.16
N LEU A 280 16.85 13.59 -0.18
CA LEU A 280 16.64 12.56 0.84
C LEU A 280 17.82 11.57 0.89
N ASN A 281 18.29 11.11 -0.28
CA ASN A 281 19.44 10.22 -0.36
C ASN A 281 20.72 10.84 0.19
N ILE A 282 20.96 12.12 -0.08
CA ILE A 282 22.11 12.85 0.47
C ILE A 282 21.97 13.02 2.00
N ILE A 283 20.78 13.34 2.51
CA ILE A 283 20.54 13.47 3.96
C ILE A 283 20.84 12.14 4.66
N PHE A 284 20.28 11.03 4.16
CA PHE A 284 20.49 9.72 4.77
C PHE A 284 21.89 9.14 4.52
N HIS A 285 22.62 9.59 3.49
CA HIS A 285 24.03 9.26 3.34
C HIS A 285 24.87 9.68 4.57
N TYR A 286 24.63 10.88 5.09
CA TYR A 286 25.33 11.39 6.27
C TYR A 286 24.71 10.94 7.61
N ASN A 287 23.50 10.37 7.57
CA ASN A 287 22.74 9.95 8.75
C ASN A 287 22.14 8.54 8.52
N PRO A 288 22.95 7.52 8.20
CA PRO A 288 22.42 6.22 7.80
C PRO A 288 21.64 5.51 8.92
N GLU A 289 21.96 5.78 10.18
CA GLU A 289 21.28 5.26 11.37
C GLU A 289 19.83 5.74 11.51
N CYS A 290 19.46 6.80 10.80
CA CYS A 290 18.12 7.39 10.85
C CYS A 290 17.10 6.66 9.95
N LEU A 291 17.54 5.71 9.14
CA LEU A 291 16.70 5.06 8.14
C LEU A 291 16.49 3.57 8.46
N TYR A 292 15.23 3.13 8.42
CA TYR A 292 14.85 1.72 8.41
C TYR A 292 14.57 1.29 6.97
N ILE A 293 15.22 0.23 6.48
CA ILE A 293 14.99 -0.26 5.12
C ILE A 293 13.94 -1.36 5.15
N PHE A 294 12.77 -1.10 4.56
CA PHE A 294 11.79 -2.16 4.32
C PHE A 294 12.06 -2.88 2.99
N PRO A 295 11.69 -4.17 2.87
CA PRO A 295 11.88 -4.95 1.65
C PRO A 295 11.20 -4.36 0.39
N CYS A 296 11.75 -4.66 -0.79
CA CYS A 296 11.30 -4.15 -2.09
C CYS A 296 9.81 -4.38 -2.43
N GLN A 297 9.13 -5.40 -1.87
CA GLN A 297 7.71 -5.62 -2.13
C GLN A 297 6.80 -4.50 -1.57
N TRP A 298 7.32 -3.63 -0.70
CA TRP A 298 6.63 -2.45 -0.17
C TRP A 298 6.81 -1.19 -1.03
N ASN A 299 7.52 -1.28 -2.15
CA ASN A 299 7.62 -0.25 -3.16
C ASN A 299 7.95 -0.90 -4.51
N TYR A 300 7.08 -1.82 -4.96
CA TYR A 300 7.35 -2.65 -6.14
C TYR A 300 7.08 -1.86 -7.42
N ARG A 301 8.17 -1.53 -8.11
CA ARG A 301 8.22 -0.81 -9.39
C ARG A 301 8.46 -1.72 -10.59
N PRO A 302 8.20 -1.27 -11.84
CA PRO A 302 8.54 -2.00 -13.06
C PRO A 302 10.01 -2.40 -13.14
N ASP A 303 10.90 -1.60 -12.55
CA ASP A 303 12.34 -1.86 -12.46
C ASP A 303 12.66 -3.24 -11.79
N HIS A 304 11.72 -3.82 -11.03
CA HIS A 304 11.88 -5.12 -10.39
C HIS A 304 11.58 -6.34 -11.28
N CYS A 305 10.98 -6.15 -12.45
CA CYS A 305 10.62 -7.25 -13.35
C CYS A 305 10.89 -6.99 -14.83
N MET A 306 11.10 -5.74 -15.25
CA MET A 306 11.26 -5.40 -16.67
C MET A 306 12.50 -6.00 -17.34
N TYR A 307 13.52 -6.36 -16.54
CA TYR A 307 14.75 -7.02 -17.02
C TYR A 307 14.96 -8.41 -16.38
N GLY A 308 13.88 -8.99 -15.85
CA GLY A 308 13.93 -10.18 -15.00
C GLY A 308 13.61 -9.83 -13.56
N SER A 309 13.02 -10.80 -12.85
CA SER A 309 12.64 -10.63 -11.45
C SER A 309 13.89 -10.45 -10.58
N ASN A 310 13.94 -9.36 -9.82
CA ASN A 310 15.07 -9.06 -8.93
C ASN A 310 14.64 -8.72 -7.50
N CYS A 311 13.34 -8.79 -7.18
CA CYS A 311 12.80 -8.58 -5.84
C CYS A 311 12.37 -9.91 -5.21
N LYS A 312 13.33 -10.59 -4.58
CA LYS A 312 13.12 -11.92 -3.97
C LYS A 312 11.95 -11.94 -2.97
N ALA A 313 11.84 -10.89 -2.16
CA ALA A 313 10.79 -10.81 -1.16
C ALA A 313 9.38 -10.63 -1.78
N ALA A 314 9.25 -10.09 -3.00
CA ALA A 314 7.98 -10.12 -3.74
C ALA A 314 7.68 -11.50 -4.34
N GLU A 315 8.69 -12.28 -4.73
CA GLU A 315 8.50 -13.67 -5.17
C GLU A 315 8.01 -14.58 -4.04
N GLU A 316 8.48 -14.33 -2.82
CA GLU A 316 8.13 -15.07 -1.61
C GLU A 316 6.79 -14.60 -1.02
N GLU A 317 6.60 -13.29 -0.83
CA GLU A 317 5.44 -12.78 -0.13
C GLU A 317 4.34 -12.23 -1.04
N GLY A 318 4.67 -11.88 -2.27
CA GLY A 318 3.82 -11.09 -3.16
C GLY A 318 4.03 -9.58 -2.98
N VAL A 319 3.66 -8.82 -4.02
CA VAL A 319 3.70 -7.36 -4.04
C VAL A 319 2.74 -6.80 -3.00
N SER A 320 3.24 -6.03 -2.04
CA SER A 320 2.41 -5.41 -0.99
C SER A 320 1.95 -4.01 -1.38
N ILE A 321 2.85 -3.23 -1.99
CA ILE A 321 2.56 -1.91 -2.55
C ILE A 321 3.14 -1.87 -3.97
N LEU A 322 2.28 -1.55 -4.93
CA LEU A 322 2.62 -1.43 -6.35
C LEU A 322 2.82 0.05 -6.69
N HIS A 323 3.94 0.40 -7.29
CA HIS A 323 4.28 1.77 -7.64
C HIS A 323 4.45 1.89 -9.16
N GLY A 324 3.55 2.63 -9.79
CA GLY A 324 3.43 2.80 -11.23
C GLY A 324 4.37 3.85 -11.83
N ASN A 325 5.58 4.00 -11.28
CA ASN A 325 6.54 4.99 -11.76
C ASN A 325 6.83 4.81 -13.25
N ARG A 326 7.31 5.90 -13.88
CA ARG A 326 7.52 6.01 -15.35
C ARG A 326 6.21 6.06 -16.15
N GLY A 327 5.06 6.18 -15.49
CA GLY A 327 3.76 6.34 -16.15
C GLY A 327 3.19 5.05 -16.72
N VAL A 328 3.61 3.90 -16.17
CA VAL A 328 3.27 2.57 -16.71
C VAL A 328 1.79 2.19 -16.62
N TYR A 329 0.99 2.94 -15.86
CA TYR A 329 -0.46 2.77 -15.88
C TYR A 329 -1.12 3.34 -17.13
N HIS A 330 -0.45 4.26 -17.83
CA HIS A 330 -1.01 5.02 -18.95
C HIS A 330 -0.32 4.74 -20.28
N ASP A 331 0.63 3.81 -20.31
CA ASP A 331 1.29 3.36 -21.53
C ASP A 331 1.10 1.84 -21.76
N GLU A 332 1.70 1.32 -22.84
CA GLU A 332 1.63 -0.09 -23.22
C GLU A 332 2.91 -0.86 -22.89
N LYS A 333 3.90 -0.24 -22.23
CA LYS A 333 5.20 -0.84 -21.99
C LYS A 333 5.15 -1.91 -20.91
N GLN A 334 4.27 -1.73 -19.92
CA GLN A 334 4.11 -2.65 -18.80
C GLN A 334 2.62 -2.93 -18.52
N PRO A 335 1.93 -3.67 -19.42
CA PRO A 335 0.49 -3.89 -19.35
C PRO A 335 0.06 -4.57 -18.04
N THR A 336 0.94 -5.35 -17.42
CA THR A 336 0.74 -5.96 -16.09
C THR A 336 0.39 -4.91 -15.01
N PHE A 337 1.09 -3.76 -15.00
CA PHE A 337 0.84 -2.70 -14.02
C PHE A 337 -0.49 -2.00 -14.29
N ARG A 338 -0.75 -1.69 -15.56
CA ARG A 338 -2.01 -1.09 -16.02
C ARG A 338 -3.22 -1.97 -15.70
N VAL A 339 -3.13 -3.28 -15.90
CA VAL A 339 -4.20 -4.23 -15.58
C VAL A 339 -4.59 -4.17 -14.09
N VAL A 340 -3.61 -4.05 -13.17
CA VAL A 340 -3.89 -3.87 -11.74
C VAL A 340 -4.54 -2.51 -11.46
N TYR A 341 -4.00 -1.43 -12.04
CA TYR A 341 -4.54 -0.09 -11.90
C TYR A 341 -6.00 0.00 -12.36
N ASP A 342 -6.29 -0.52 -13.56
CA ASP A 342 -7.61 -0.52 -14.17
C ASP A 342 -8.59 -1.37 -13.35
N ALA A 343 -8.18 -2.56 -12.86
CA ALA A 343 -9.02 -3.41 -12.03
C ALA A 343 -9.45 -2.72 -10.71
N ILE A 344 -8.53 -2.02 -10.03
CA ILE A 344 -8.87 -1.26 -8.81
C ILE A 344 -9.75 -0.06 -9.15
N ARG A 345 -9.45 0.65 -10.25
CA ARG A 345 -10.25 1.80 -10.70
C ARG A 345 -11.68 1.41 -11.02
N GLU A 346 -11.86 0.31 -11.74
CA GLU A 346 -13.15 -0.21 -12.21
C GLU A 346 -13.96 -0.90 -11.10
N TYR A 347 -13.32 -1.39 -10.03
CA TYR A 347 -13.98 -2.11 -8.95
C TYR A 347 -15.08 -1.27 -8.27
N PRO A 348 -16.37 -1.63 -8.34
CA PRO A 348 -17.40 -0.90 -7.61
C PRO A 348 -17.26 -1.20 -6.11
N PHE A 349 -17.38 -0.18 -5.25
CA PHE A 349 -17.33 -0.39 -3.80
C PHE A 349 -18.41 -1.38 -3.36
N GLU A 350 -18.15 -2.09 -2.25
CA GLU A 350 -19.06 -3.05 -1.61
C GLU A 350 -19.38 -4.34 -2.38
N GLU A 351 -18.95 -4.43 -3.64
CA GLU A 351 -19.05 -5.65 -4.44
C GLU A 351 -18.24 -6.82 -3.86
N ASN A 352 -18.41 -7.99 -4.47
CA ASN A 352 -17.63 -9.16 -4.10
C ASN A 352 -16.18 -9.03 -4.61
N LEU A 353 -15.20 -8.96 -3.71
CA LEU A 353 -13.76 -8.87 -4.05
C LEU A 353 -13.27 -10.00 -4.96
N PHE A 354 -13.86 -11.20 -4.87
CA PHE A 354 -13.44 -12.31 -5.72
C PHE A 354 -13.97 -12.10 -7.15
N GLN A 355 -15.27 -11.88 -7.29
CA GLN A 355 -15.92 -11.77 -8.61
C GLN A 355 -15.59 -10.47 -9.33
N SER A 356 -15.45 -9.36 -8.61
CA SER A 356 -15.37 -8.02 -9.19
C SER A 356 -13.96 -7.43 -9.19
N LEU A 357 -12.99 -8.04 -8.49
CA LEU A 357 -11.58 -7.63 -8.50
C LEU A 357 -10.64 -8.77 -8.86
N PHE A 358 -10.59 -9.84 -8.05
CA PHE A 358 -9.57 -10.88 -8.16
C PHE A 358 -9.69 -11.72 -9.45
N TYR A 359 -10.89 -12.22 -9.76
CA TYR A 359 -11.13 -13.05 -10.94
C TYR A 359 -10.93 -12.30 -12.28
N PRO A 360 -11.44 -11.05 -12.44
CA PRO A 360 -11.13 -10.23 -13.61
C PRO A 360 -9.62 -9.99 -13.75
N LEU A 361 -8.93 -9.74 -12.64
CA LEU A 361 -7.48 -9.51 -12.65
C LEU A 361 -6.71 -10.77 -13.10
N GLN A 362 -7.07 -11.95 -12.59
CA GLN A 362 -6.49 -13.22 -13.03
C GLN A 362 -6.66 -13.45 -14.54
N THR A 363 -7.85 -13.18 -15.06
CA THR A 363 -8.15 -13.35 -16.49
C THR A 363 -7.33 -12.35 -17.33
N LYS A 364 -7.36 -11.06 -16.99
CA LYS A 364 -6.63 -10.01 -17.73
C LYS A 364 -5.11 -10.22 -17.72
N PHE A 365 -4.53 -10.87 -16.71
CA PHE A 365 -3.09 -11.16 -16.70
C PHE A 365 -2.65 -12.12 -17.81
N LEU A 366 -3.53 -12.99 -18.29
CA LEU A 366 -3.22 -13.90 -19.40
C LEU A 366 -2.85 -13.13 -20.68
N ASP A 367 -3.36 -11.90 -20.83
CA ASP A 367 -3.10 -11.03 -21.97
C ASP A 367 -1.77 -10.25 -21.86
N THR A 368 -1.05 -10.38 -20.73
CA THR A 368 0.15 -9.57 -20.42
C THR A 368 1.49 -10.32 -20.56
N VAL A 369 1.42 -11.61 -20.90
CA VAL A 369 2.55 -12.57 -20.93
C VAL A 369 3.65 -12.24 -21.94
N ASN A 370 3.38 -11.29 -22.84
CA ASN A 370 4.34 -10.74 -23.79
C ASN A 370 5.49 -9.96 -23.11
N THR A 371 5.31 -9.55 -21.84
CA THR A 371 6.35 -8.87 -21.04
C THR A 371 6.93 -9.76 -19.95
N LEU A 372 8.16 -9.49 -19.50
CA LEU A 372 8.78 -10.24 -18.40
C LEU A 372 7.97 -10.11 -17.09
N CYS A 373 7.43 -8.92 -16.81
CA CYS A 373 6.52 -8.71 -15.69
C CYS A 373 5.24 -9.56 -15.80
N GLY A 374 4.66 -9.68 -17.00
CA GLY A 374 3.44 -10.46 -17.21
C GLY A 374 3.64 -11.98 -17.21
N ARG A 375 4.90 -12.45 -17.21
CA ARG A 375 5.24 -13.87 -17.01
C ARG A 375 5.29 -14.28 -15.54
N ILE A 376 5.14 -13.33 -14.61
CA ILE A 376 5.12 -13.58 -13.17
C ILE A 376 3.85 -13.06 -12.48
N PRO A 377 2.64 -13.31 -13.02
CA PRO A 377 1.39 -12.74 -12.49
C PRO A 377 1.13 -13.12 -11.02
N GLN A 378 1.67 -14.25 -10.56
CA GLN A 378 1.55 -14.73 -9.19
C GLN A 378 2.07 -13.72 -8.15
N VAL A 379 3.09 -12.91 -8.46
CA VAL A 379 3.63 -11.96 -7.47
C VAL A 379 2.64 -10.82 -7.21
N PHE A 380 1.86 -10.42 -8.22
CA PHE A 380 0.84 -9.37 -8.09
C PHE A 380 -0.44 -9.88 -7.43
N LEU A 381 -0.80 -11.14 -7.67
CA LEU A 381 -2.04 -11.74 -7.16
C LEU A 381 -1.95 -12.17 -5.68
N ARG A 382 -0.76 -12.60 -5.22
CA ARG A 382 -0.62 -13.27 -3.92
C ARG A 382 -1.10 -12.45 -2.73
N GLN A 383 -0.77 -11.16 -2.65
CA GLN A 383 -1.23 -10.31 -1.53
C GLN A 383 -2.71 -9.95 -1.63
N ILE A 384 -3.24 -9.74 -2.83
CA ILE A 384 -4.67 -9.52 -3.05
C ILE A 384 -5.45 -10.74 -2.57
N GLU A 385 -5.00 -11.95 -2.95
CA GLU A 385 -5.63 -13.20 -2.51
C GLU A 385 -5.60 -13.36 -0.98
N LYS A 386 -4.42 -13.20 -0.36
CA LYS A 386 -4.25 -13.28 1.11
C LYS A 386 -5.18 -12.30 1.82
N THR A 387 -5.22 -11.05 1.34
CA THR A 387 -6.01 -10.00 1.96
C THR A 387 -7.51 -10.24 1.80
N MET A 388 -7.94 -10.64 0.60
CA MET A 388 -9.32 -11.01 0.33
C MET A 388 -9.79 -12.16 1.24
N ARG A 389 -8.98 -13.23 1.38
CA ARG A 389 -9.27 -14.34 2.30
C ARG A 389 -9.45 -13.85 3.74
N ALA A 390 -8.52 -13.02 4.24
CA ALA A 390 -8.60 -12.47 5.58
C ALA A 390 -9.85 -11.59 5.81
N VAL A 391 -10.28 -10.82 4.81
CA VAL A 391 -11.52 -10.03 4.88
C VAL A 391 -12.74 -10.94 4.99
N TYR A 392 -12.81 -12.01 4.20
CA TYR A 392 -13.91 -12.97 4.25
C TYR A 392 -13.97 -13.74 5.57
N GLU A 393 -12.83 -14.21 6.07
CA GLU A 393 -12.74 -14.89 7.36
C GLU A 393 -13.28 -14.00 8.50
N LYS A 394 -12.90 -12.72 8.55
CA LYS A 394 -13.42 -11.77 9.55
C LYS A 394 -14.94 -11.58 9.43
N LYS A 395 -15.48 -11.50 8.22
CA LYS A 395 -16.94 -11.38 8.00
C LYS A 395 -17.68 -12.63 8.47
N VAL A 396 -17.15 -13.83 8.20
CA VAL A 396 -17.71 -15.10 8.67
C VAL A 396 -17.67 -15.17 10.21
N VAL A 397 -16.52 -14.89 10.83
CA VAL A 397 -16.37 -14.92 12.29
C VAL A 397 -17.30 -13.93 12.99
N ARG A 398 -17.52 -12.73 12.43
CA ARG A 398 -18.52 -11.78 12.95
C ARG A 398 -19.95 -12.33 12.88
N ARG A 399 -20.34 -12.98 11.77
CA ARG A 399 -21.67 -13.60 11.63
C ARG A 399 -21.90 -14.78 12.56
N VAL A 400 -20.87 -15.54 12.91
CA VAL A 400 -20.98 -16.66 13.86
C VAL A 400 -21.10 -16.17 15.31
N ARG A 401 -20.55 -15.00 15.63
CA ARG A 401 -20.60 -14.41 16.99
C ARG A 401 -21.85 -13.61 17.30
N LEU A 402 -22.60 -13.17 16.28
CA LEU A 402 -23.91 -12.58 16.48
C LEU A 402 -24.92 -13.73 16.63
N PRO A 403 -25.68 -13.81 17.74
CA PRO A 403 -26.79 -14.74 17.83
C PRO A 403 -27.73 -14.50 16.64
N ARG A 404 -28.19 -15.58 16.00
CA ARG A 404 -29.34 -15.47 15.11
C ARG A 404 -30.51 -15.06 16.00
N GLU A 405 -30.96 -13.82 15.88
CA GLU A 405 -32.23 -13.35 16.45
C GLU A 405 -33.41 -14.14 15.86
#